data_AF-A0A9W8UG12-F1
#
_entry.id   AF-A0A9W8UG12-F1
#
_cell.length_a   1.000
_cell.length_b   1.000
_cell.length_c   1.000
_cell.angle_alpha   90.00
_cell.angle_beta   90.00
_cell.angle_gamma   90.00
#
_symmetry.space_group_name_H-M   'P 1'
#
loop_
_entity.id
_entity.type
_entity.pdbx_description
1 polymer ?
#
loop_
_entity_poly.entity_id
_entity_poly.type
_entity_poly.pdbx_seq_one_letter_code
_entity_poly.pdbx_strand_id
1 'polypeptide(L)'
;MQLNSMTNAIMASSLASSRLTPHNTGSSLPPPLPKRQRSPHLLQTLRQPQSEPEDDHDRQRKNRRHRLRGAKHTHHEGSRRRWRDQVTERERKRYEALWASNRGLLLTHASPSASVGSGLGTELSECVANVVVRDIWKRSRLPSEELAEVWELVDREHKGYLTRQEFVVGMFLIDQRLRGRKLPPRVSDSIWGSVNGVTVLKPRPKH
;
A
#
# COMPACT_ATOMS: atom_id res chain seq x y z
N MET A 1 -23.96 -27.95 -60.29
CA MET A 1 -23.93 -29.03 -59.27
C MET A 1 -24.08 -28.39 -57.89
N GLN A 2 -24.82 -29.03 -57.00
CA GLN A 2 -25.22 -28.49 -55.69
C GLN A 2 -24.09 -28.49 -54.64
N LEU A 3 -24.18 -27.51 -53.72
CA LEU A 3 -23.97 -27.57 -52.26
C LEU A 3 -22.71 -28.26 -51.67
N ASN A 4 -22.00 -27.49 -50.83
CA ASN A 4 -22.00 -27.61 -49.35
C ASN A 4 -21.15 -26.43 -48.81
N SER A 5 -21.68 -25.46 -48.05
CA SER A 5 -22.28 -25.56 -46.71
C SER A 5 -21.34 -26.19 -45.67
N MET A 6 -20.75 -25.37 -44.79
CA MET A 6 -20.93 -25.47 -43.33
C MET A 6 -20.07 -24.46 -42.58
N THR A 7 -20.75 -23.46 -42.00
CA THR A 7 -20.25 -22.59 -40.93
C THR A 7 -19.94 -23.44 -39.69
N ASN A 8 -18.73 -23.34 -39.12
CA ASN A 8 -18.36 -24.11 -37.93
C ASN A 8 -18.34 -23.26 -36.65
N ALA A 9 -19.15 -23.72 -35.68
CA ALA A 9 -19.04 -23.51 -34.24
C ALA A 9 -19.15 -22.07 -33.66
N ILE A 10 -20.41 -21.63 -33.46
CA ILE A 10 -20.77 -20.88 -32.24
C ILE A 10 -21.16 -21.91 -31.17
N MET A 11 -20.34 -22.05 -30.12
CA MET A 11 -20.60 -22.79 -28.86
C MET A 11 -19.61 -22.24 -27.80
N ALA A 12 -19.81 -22.28 -26.47
CA ALA A 12 -20.97 -22.48 -25.59
C ALA A 12 -20.47 -22.20 -24.13
N SER A 13 -21.23 -21.76 -23.14
CA SER A 13 -22.62 -21.24 -23.04
C SER A 13 -22.75 -20.41 -21.74
N SER A 14 -23.85 -19.64 -21.57
CA SER A 14 -24.15 -18.99 -20.28
C SER A 14 -24.80 -19.97 -19.30
N LEU A 15 -24.28 -20.06 -18.07
CA LEU A 15 -24.97 -20.71 -16.94
C LEU A 15 -24.92 -19.83 -15.69
N ALA A 16 -25.90 -18.93 -15.59
CA ALA A 16 -26.28 -18.33 -14.33
C ALA A 16 -27.25 -19.29 -13.61
N SER A 17 -26.81 -19.93 -12.51
CA SER A 17 -27.68 -20.70 -11.64
C SER A 17 -28.07 -19.88 -10.40
N SER A 18 -29.09 -19.05 -10.58
CA SER A 18 -29.85 -18.43 -9.50
C SER A 18 -30.43 -19.50 -8.57
N ARG A 19 -29.90 -19.59 -7.34
CA ARG A 19 -30.51 -20.44 -6.30
C ARG A 19 -31.73 -19.74 -5.71
N LEU A 20 -32.90 -20.09 -6.25
CA LEU A 20 -34.19 -19.80 -5.65
C LEU A 20 -34.24 -20.35 -4.21
N THR A 21 -34.71 -19.53 -3.27
CA THR A 21 -35.10 -20.00 -1.92
C THR A 21 -36.59 -20.33 -1.94
N PRO A 22 -36.99 -21.62 -1.97
CA PRO A 22 -38.36 -21.98 -1.67
C PRO A 22 -38.63 -21.78 -0.18
N HIS A 23 -39.84 -21.33 0.10
CA HIS A 23 -40.39 -21.08 1.42
C HIS A 23 -41.24 -22.27 1.88
N ASN A 24 -41.61 -22.23 3.16
CA ASN A 24 -42.74 -22.94 3.79
C ASN A 24 -42.51 -24.34 4.42
N THR A 25 -42.62 -24.34 5.76
CA THR A 25 -43.25 -25.33 6.65
C THR A 25 -43.11 -26.84 6.37
N GLY A 26 -42.48 -27.55 7.32
CA GLY A 26 -42.59 -29.00 7.46
C GLY A 26 -41.68 -29.53 8.57
N SER A 27 -42.25 -30.01 9.66
CA SER A 27 -41.55 -30.53 10.85
C SER A 27 -40.55 -31.66 10.55
N SER A 28 -39.24 -31.35 10.61
CA SER A 28 -38.18 -32.34 10.88
C SER A 28 -36.97 -31.67 11.51
N LEU A 29 -36.48 -32.22 12.64
CA LEU A 29 -35.25 -31.74 13.29
C LEU A 29 -34.03 -31.97 12.37
N PRO A 30 -33.05 -31.04 12.33
CA PRO A 30 -31.80 -31.29 11.62
C PRO A 30 -31.00 -32.42 12.30
N PRO A 31 -30.27 -33.25 11.53
CA PRO A 31 -29.43 -34.30 12.11
C PRO A 31 -28.29 -33.70 12.95
N PRO A 32 -27.86 -34.38 14.04
CA PRO A 32 -26.80 -33.86 14.91
C PRO A 32 -25.46 -33.80 14.18
N LEU A 33 -24.76 -32.67 14.32
CA LEU A 33 -23.42 -32.48 13.77
C LEU A 33 -22.42 -33.46 14.41
N PRO A 34 -21.48 -34.04 13.63
CA PRO A 34 -20.48 -34.95 14.16
C PRO A 34 -19.56 -34.23 15.16
N LYS A 35 -19.24 -34.90 16.27
CA LYS A 35 -18.36 -34.36 17.32
C LYS A 35 -16.96 -34.13 16.76
N ARG A 36 -16.50 -32.87 16.76
CA ARG A 36 -15.17 -32.45 16.32
C ARG A 36 -14.07 -33.14 17.12
N GLN A 37 -13.51 -34.22 16.58
CA GLN A 37 -12.32 -34.86 17.14
C GLN A 37 -11.15 -33.86 17.07
N ARG A 38 -10.39 -33.75 18.17
CA ARG A 38 -9.13 -33.00 18.16
C ARG A 38 -8.10 -33.82 17.39
N SER A 39 -7.53 -33.22 16.33
CA SER A 39 -6.44 -33.82 15.57
C SER A 39 -5.29 -34.21 16.51
N PRO A 40 -4.72 -35.42 16.39
CA PRO A 40 -3.57 -35.82 17.20
C PRO A 40 -2.38 -34.90 16.92
N HIS A 41 -1.54 -34.67 17.94
CA HIS A 41 -0.34 -33.85 17.76
C HIS A 41 0.59 -34.47 16.71
N LEU A 42 1.18 -33.62 15.86
CA LEU A 42 2.25 -34.03 14.96
C LEU A 42 3.45 -34.49 15.79
N LEU A 43 3.90 -35.73 15.59
CA LEU A 43 5.10 -36.24 16.24
C LEU A 43 6.34 -35.60 15.61
N GLN A 44 7.14 -34.93 16.45
CA GLN A 44 8.39 -34.32 16.08
C GLN A 44 9.45 -35.40 15.83
N THR A 45 9.91 -35.56 14.59
CA THR A 45 10.96 -36.53 14.23
C THR A 45 12.33 -36.05 14.70
N LEU A 46 12.63 -36.31 15.98
CA LEU A 46 13.93 -36.04 16.59
C LEU A 46 14.95 -37.12 16.19
N ARG A 47 15.90 -36.75 15.32
CA ARG A 47 17.12 -37.55 15.11
C ARG A 47 18.14 -37.17 16.18
N GLN A 48 18.37 -38.07 17.14
CA GLN A 48 19.43 -37.95 18.14
C GLN A 48 20.79 -38.34 17.54
N PRO A 49 21.89 -37.65 17.89
CA PRO A 49 23.22 -38.24 18.00
C PRO A 49 23.37 -38.96 19.35
N GLN A 50 24.27 -39.95 19.42
CA GLN A 50 24.47 -40.81 20.60
C GLN A 50 25.41 -40.18 21.67
N SER A 51 25.46 -40.86 22.82
CA SER A 51 26.16 -40.54 24.07
C SER A 51 27.69 -40.75 24.01
N GLU A 52 28.40 -40.18 24.99
CA GLU A 52 29.01 -40.94 26.12
C GLU A 52 29.25 -40.00 27.34
N PRO A 53 29.45 -40.51 28.57
CA PRO A 53 29.33 -39.76 29.82
C PRO A 53 30.67 -39.37 30.48
N GLU A 54 30.64 -38.48 31.48
CA GLU A 54 31.28 -38.64 32.79
C GLU A 54 30.87 -37.53 33.79
N ASP A 55 31.26 -37.73 35.05
CA ASP A 55 30.62 -37.38 36.33
C ASP A 55 30.18 -35.94 36.71
N ASP A 56 29.23 -35.97 37.67
CA ASP A 56 29.30 -35.35 39.01
C ASP A 56 28.11 -34.45 39.42
N HIS A 57 27.83 -34.48 40.73
CA HIS A 57 26.63 -33.98 41.38
C HIS A 57 26.72 -32.47 41.67
N ASP A 58 25.62 -31.71 41.44
CA ASP A 58 24.91 -31.12 42.60
C ASP A 58 23.50 -30.54 42.29
N ARG A 59 22.67 -30.44 43.33
CA ARG A 59 21.24 -30.09 43.31
C ARG A 59 20.97 -28.63 43.70
N GLN A 60 21.33 -27.64 42.87
CA GLN A 60 21.01 -26.24 43.20
C GLN A 60 19.64 -25.77 42.67
N ARG A 61 18.63 -25.88 43.55
CA ARG A 61 17.35 -25.15 43.50
C ARG A 61 17.51 -23.72 42.96
N LYS A 62 16.69 -23.33 41.97
CA LYS A 62 16.00 -22.02 41.98
C LYS A 62 14.81 -21.97 41.02
N ASN A 63 13.62 -22.13 41.60
CA ASN A 63 12.40 -21.55 41.05
C ASN A 63 12.61 -20.05 40.81
N ARG A 64 12.78 -19.64 39.55
CA ARG A 64 12.67 -18.24 39.10
C ARG A 64 11.56 -18.09 38.04
N ARG A 65 10.35 -18.51 38.42
CA ARG A 65 9.13 -17.89 37.89
C ARG A 65 9.05 -16.47 38.46
N HIS A 66 8.61 -15.51 37.63
CA HIS A 66 8.58 -14.03 37.78
C HIS A 66 9.73 -13.30 37.06
N ARG A 67 9.47 -12.30 36.20
CA ARG A 67 8.21 -11.67 35.76
C ARG A 67 8.34 -11.36 34.26
N LEU A 68 7.34 -11.73 33.46
CA LEU A 68 7.06 -11.00 32.22
C LEU A 68 6.61 -9.60 32.62
N ARG A 69 7.54 -8.65 32.69
CA ARG A 69 7.20 -7.22 32.64
C ARG A 69 6.68 -6.97 31.23
N GLY A 70 5.38 -7.21 31.03
CA GLY A 70 4.68 -6.75 29.84
C GLY A 70 4.95 -5.25 29.69
N ALA A 71 5.69 -4.89 28.66
CA ALA A 71 5.87 -3.49 28.29
C ALA A 71 4.46 -2.98 27.95
N LYS A 72 3.85 -2.24 28.89
CA LYS A 72 2.58 -1.58 28.63
C LYS A 72 2.79 -0.73 27.39
N HIS A 73 2.07 -1.04 26.32
CA HIS A 73 2.06 -0.18 25.14
C HIS A 73 1.36 1.12 25.53
N THR A 74 2.17 2.11 25.95
CA THR A 74 1.74 3.48 26.16
C THR A 74 1.42 4.08 24.80
N HIS A 75 0.28 3.70 24.25
CA HIS A 75 -0.29 4.33 23.07
C HIS A 75 -0.77 5.72 23.49
N HIS A 76 0.02 6.74 23.19
CA HIS A 76 -0.48 8.11 23.16
C HIS A 76 -1.52 8.21 22.03
N GLU A 77 -2.79 8.00 22.38
CA GLU A 77 -3.94 8.13 21.49
C GLU A 77 -3.97 9.51 20.81
N GLY A 78 -3.47 10.55 21.52
CA GLY A 78 -3.25 11.89 20.96
C GLY A 78 -2.30 11.95 19.76
N SER A 79 -1.32 11.06 19.64
CA SER A 79 -0.39 11.01 18.50
C SER A 79 -1.07 10.59 17.19
N ARG A 80 -2.25 9.95 17.24
CA ARG A 80 -3.05 9.68 16.03
C ARG A 80 -3.59 10.95 15.39
N ARG A 81 -3.91 11.97 16.20
CA ARG A 81 -4.45 13.27 15.74
C ARG A 81 -3.40 14.16 15.09
N ARG A 82 -2.12 14.04 15.47
CA ARG A 82 -1.03 14.85 14.91
C ARG A 82 -0.77 14.42 13.47
N TRP A 83 -0.71 15.38 12.55
CA TRP A 83 -0.31 15.15 11.16
C TRP A 83 1.09 14.52 11.11
N ARG A 84 1.38 13.74 10.06
CA ARG A 84 2.72 13.15 9.89
C ARG A 84 3.61 14.14 9.16
N ASP A 85 4.66 14.58 9.85
CA ASP A 85 5.60 15.57 9.33
C ASP A 85 6.59 15.00 8.29
N GLN A 86 6.55 13.70 7.99
CA GLN A 86 7.56 13.01 7.16
C GLN A 86 6.96 11.86 6.34
N VAL A 87 7.38 11.76 5.08
CA VAL A 87 7.16 10.60 4.20
C VAL A 87 8.12 9.49 4.60
N THR A 88 7.66 8.25 4.79
CA THR A 88 8.59 7.14 5.08
C THR A 88 9.30 6.68 3.82
N GLU A 89 10.52 6.16 3.95
CA GLU A 89 11.30 5.63 2.83
C GLU A 89 10.54 4.54 2.03
N ARG A 90 9.73 3.72 2.72
CA ARG A 90 8.87 2.72 2.08
C ARG A 90 7.72 3.35 1.29
N GLU A 91 7.14 4.44 1.77
CA GLU A 91 6.14 5.20 1.01
C GLU A 91 6.78 5.91 -0.19
N ARG A 92 7.91 6.60 0.01
CA ARG A 92 8.67 7.30 -1.03
C ARG A 92 8.95 6.37 -2.21
N LYS A 93 9.55 5.19 -1.98
CA LYS A 93 9.84 4.20 -3.03
C LYS A 93 8.59 3.72 -3.79
N ARG A 94 7.45 3.53 -3.12
CA ARG A 94 6.19 3.16 -3.79
C ARG A 94 5.68 4.27 -4.71
N TYR A 95 5.73 5.52 -4.25
CA TYR A 95 5.25 6.66 -5.04
C TYR A 95 6.21 7.00 -6.18
N GLU A 96 7.52 6.89 -5.96
CA GLU A 96 8.55 7.03 -7.00
C GLU A 96 8.41 5.96 -8.10
N ALA A 97 8.08 4.71 -7.75
CA ALA A 97 7.80 3.67 -8.75
C ALA A 97 6.55 4.00 -9.61
N LEU A 98 5.52 4.61 -9.01
CA LEU A 98 4.35 5.10 -9.76
C LEU A 98 4.72 6.28 -10.67
N TRP A 99 5.48 7.25 -10.18
CA TRP A 99 5.99 8.36 -11.01
C TRP A 99 6.84 7.84 -12.18
N ALA A 100 7.80 6.95 -11.91
CA ALA A 100 8.72 6.42 -12.91
C ALA A 100 8.02 5.69 -14.06
N SER A 101 6.85 5.09 -13.77
CA SER A 101 6.01 4.40 -14.77
C SER A 101 5.12 5.33 -15.60
N ASN A 102 5.00 6.61 -15.22
CA ASN A 102 4.05 7.56 -15.83
C ASN A 102 4.69 8.88 -16.29
N ARG A 103 5.98 9.11 -16.01
CA ARG A 103 6.73 10.31 -16.44
C ARG A 103 6.96 10.34 -17.96
N GLY A 104 7.06 11.54 -18.52
CA GLY A 104 7.17 11.79 -19.97
C GLY A 104 5.89 11.52 -20.76
N LEU A 105 4.91 10.79 -20.20
CA LEU A 105 3.65 10.50 -20.86
C LEU A 105 2.86 11.80 -21.13
N LEU A 106 2.49 12.02 -22.39
CA LEU A 106 1.80 13.21 -22.92
C LEU A 106 2.56 14.55 -22.83
N LEU A 107 3.80 14.59 -22.33
CA LEU A 107 4.67 15.79 -22.37
C LEU A 107 5.64 15.79 -23.56
N THR A 108 5.65 14.72 -24.36
CA THR A 108 6.48 14.59 -25.56
C THR A 108 5.90 15.35 -26.76
N HIS A 109 6.16 16.66 -26.85
CA HIS A 109 6.01 17.40 -28.12
C HIS A 109 7.02 18.55 -28.24
N ALA A 110 8.25 18.19 -28.60
CA ALA A 110 9.18 19.09 -29.27
C ALA A 110 9.49 18.49 -30.65
N SER A 111 9.24 19.25 -31.72
CA SER A 111 9.55 18.83 -33.09
C SER A 111 11.04 18.48 -33.21
N PRO A 112 11.44 17.41 -33.94
CA PRO A 112 12.85 17.10 -34.17
C PRO A 112 13.60 18.21 -34.95
N SER A 113 12.88 19.21 -35.48
CA SER A 113 13.47 20.41 -36.09
C SER A 113 13.80 21.54 -35.11
N ALA A 114 13.46 21.41 -33.82
CA ALA A 114 13.83 22.40 -32.80
C ALA A 114 15.33 22.26 -32.48
N SER A 115 16.13 23.11 -33.11
CA SER A 115 17.59 23.14 -32.99
C SER A 115 18.08 23.13 -31.53
N VAL A 116 19.05 22.26 -31.28
CA VAL A 116 19.94 22.17 -30.10
C VAL A 116 20.06 23.51 -29.35
N GLY A 117 19.59 23.58 -28.10
CA GLY A 117 19.80 24.74 -27.24
C GLY A 117 18.96 24.81 -25.96
N SER A 118 17.72 24.31 -25.97
CA SER A 118 16.83 24.40 -24.80
C SER A 118 16.81 23.10 -23.99
N GLY A 119 17.47 23.07 -22.83
CA GLY A 119 17.48 21.94 -21.89
C GLY A 119 16.10 21.58 -21.31
N LEU A 120 15.07 22.38 -21.58
CA LEU A 120 13.69 22.21 -21.17
C LEU A 120 13.09 20.84 -21.59
N GLY A 121 13.50 20.29 -22.74
CA GLY A 121 13.01 18.99 -23.21
C GLY A 121 13.42 17.80 -22.32
N THR A 122 14.56 17.90 -21.66
CA THR A 122 15.05 16.88 -20.71
C THR A 122 14.22 16.91 -19.42
N GLU A 123 13.95 18.10 -18.88
CA GLU A 123 13.13 18.31 -17.67
C GLU A 123 11.69 17.81 -17.84
N LEU A 124 11.06 18.07 -19.00
CA LEU A 124 9.71 17.59 -19.32
C LEU A 124 9.63 16.05 -19.36
N SER A 125 10.72 15.36 -19.69
CA SER A 125 10.81 13.88 -19.68
C SER A 125 10.88 13.28 -18.26
N GLU A 126 11.10 14.11 -17.23
CA GLU A 126 11.04 13.74 -15.81
C GLU A 126 9.76 14.23 -15.11
N CYS A 127 8.83 14.83 -15.85
CA CYS A 127 7.56 15.32 -15.34
C CYS A 127 6.38 14.39 -15.71
N VAL A 128 5.26 14.52 -14.99
CA VAL A 128 3.99 13.83 -15.27
C VAL A 128 2.91 14.87 -15.54
N ALA A 129 2.25 14.81 -16.70
CA ALA A 129 1.19 15.75 -17.07
C ALA A 129 -0.01 15.68 -16.10
N ASN A 130 -0.65 16.83 -15.83
CA ASN A 130 -1.84 16.93 -14.98
C ASN A 130 -2.93 15.89 -15.29
N VAL A 131 -3.22 15.62 -16.57
CA VAL A 131 -4.23 14.63 -16.99
C VAL A 131 -3.89 13.22 -16.51
N VAL A 132 -2.63 12.81 -16.64
CA VAL A 132 -2.12 11.51 -16.16
C VAL A 132 -2.18 11.45 -14.64
N VAL A 133 -1.75 12.51 -13.95
CA VAL A 133 -1.84 12.61 -12.48
C VAL A 133 -3.28 12.49 -11.99
N ARG A 134 -4.22 13.24 -12.58
CA ARG A 134 -5.65 13.19 -12.25
C ARG A 134 -6.22 11.78 -12.45
N ASP A 135 -5.85 11.07 -13.50
CA ASP A 135 -6.36 9.72 -13.79
C ASP A 135 -5.74 8.62 -12.91
N ILE A 136 -4.54 8.84 -12.38
CA ILE A 136 -3.97 8.02 -11.29
C ILE A 136 -4.72 8.32 -9.98
N TRP A 137 -4.86 9.60 -9.63
CA TRP A 137 -5.43 10.03 -8.35
C TRP A 137 -6.92 9.72 -8.20
N LYS A 138 -7.72 9.79 -9.27
CA LYS A 138 -9.14 9.35 -9.28
C LYS A 138 -9.32 7.91 -8.78
N ARG A 139 -8.32 7.04 -8.95
CA ARG A 139 -8.36 5.62 -8.49
C ARG A 139 -8.42 5.50 -6.96
N SER A 140 -8.04 6.55 -6.22
CA SER A 140 -8.23 6.65 -4.77
C SER A 140 -9.69 6.70 -4.33
N ARG A 141 -10.62 7.05 -5.24
CA ARG A 141 -12.05 7.28 -4.98
C ARG A 141 -12.34 8.44 -4.01
N LEU A 142 -11.39 9.36 -3.81
CA LEU A 142 -11.65 10.62 -3.13
C LEU A 142 -12.52 11.56 -4.01
N PRO A 143 -13.31 12.48 -3.41
CA PRO A 143 -14.05 13.50 -4.15
C PRO A 143 -13.14 14.35 -5.04
N SER A 144 -13.66 14.81 -6.19
CA SER A 144 -12.86 15.62 -7.12
C SER A 144 -12.39 16.94 -6.53
N GLU A 145 -13.12 17.50 -5.57
CA GLU A 145 -12.75 18.72 -4.82
C GLU A 145 -11.51 18.49 -3.97
N GLU A 146 -11.45 17.37 -3.23
CA GLU A 146 -10.28 17.02 -2.42
C GLU A 146 -9.04 16.71 -3.28
N LEU A 147 -9.25 16.10 -4.46
CA LEU A 147 -8.16 15.87 -5.42
C LEU A 147 -7.65 17.17 -6.06
N ALA A 148 -8.52 18.18 -6.22
CA ALA A 148 -8.11 19.52 -6.64
C ALA A 148 -7.35 20.25 -5.52
N GLU A 149 -7.81 20.18 -4.27
CA GLU A 149 -7.08 20.72 -3.12
C GLU A 149 -5.67 20.12 -3.00
N VAL A 150 -5.53 18.79 -3.19
CA VAL A 150 -4.20 18.14 -3.24
C VAL A 150 -3.35 18.64 -4.41
N TRP A 151 -3.94 18.93 -5.58
CA TRP A 151 -3.21 19.45 -6.74
C TRP A 151 -2.63 20.84 -6.45
N GLU A 152 -3.47 21.78 -5.99
CA GLU A 152 -3.04 23.15 -5.66
C GLU A 152 -2.01 23.18 -4.51
N LEU A 153 -2.04 22.20 -3.61
CA LEU A 153 -1.04 22.05 -2.54
C LEU A 153 0.35 21.61 -3.04
N VAL A 154 0.47 21.04 -4.24
CA VAL A 154 1.75 20.56 -4.79
C VAL A 154 2.24 21.35 -6.00
N ASP A 155 1.37 21.74 -6.95
CA ASP A 155 1.74 22.55 -8.12
C ASP A 155 1.78 24.05 -7.76
N ARG A 156 2.71 24.41 -6.86
CA ARG A 156 2.87 25.78 -6.32
C ARG A 156 3.24 26.84 -7.37
N GLU A 157 3.64 26.41 -8.56
CA GLU A 157 4.05 27.23 -9.70
C GLU A 157 3.01 27.21 -10.83
N HIS A 158 1.89 26.49 -10.65
CA HIS A 158 0.82 26.28 -11.62
C HIS A 158 1.32 25.85 -13.02
N LYS A 159 2.31 24.96 -13.05
CA LYS A 159 2.96 24.46 -14.27
C LYS A 159 2.06 23.56 -15.12
N GLY A 160 1.04 22.94 -14.51
CA GLY A 160 0.20 21.94 -15.19
C GLY A 160 0.86 20.56 -15.34
N TYR A 161 2.03 20.36 -14.73
CA TYR A 161 2.73 19.08 -14.65
C TYR A 161 3.48 18.97 -13.32
N LEU A 162 3.65 17.75 -12.82
CA LEU A 162 4.36 17.49 -11.56
C LEU A 162 5.73 16.86 -11.82
N THR A 163 6.76 17.41 -11.17
CA THR A 163 8.06 16.76 -11.01
C THR A 163 7.95 15.53 -10.10
N ARG A 164 9.04 14.74 -10.01
CA ARG A 164 9.14 13.60 -9.07
C ARG A 164 8.75 13.97 -7.64
N GLN A 165 9.23 15.11 -7.15
CA GLN A 165 9.05 15.52 -5.76
C GLN A 165 7.58 15.85 -5.47
N GLU A 166 6.97 16.68 -6.32
CA GLU A 166 5.58 17.12 -6.21
C GLU A 166 4.61 15.93 -6.34
N PHE A 167 4.87 14.99 -7.26
CA PHE A 167 4.07 13.78 -7.41
C PHE A 167 4.12 12.89 -6.15
N VAL A 168 5.31 12.69 -5.57
CA VAL A 168 5.49 11.89 -4.34
C VAL A 168 4.80 12.54 -3.14
N VAL A 169 4.83 13.87 -3.03
CA VAL A 169 4.06 14.61 -2.01
C VAL A 169 2.55 14.47 -2.25
N GLY A 170 2.06 14.63 -3.48
CA GLY A 170 0.63 14.50 -3.78
C GLY A 170 0.08 13.10 -3.46
N MET A 171 0.80 12.05 -3.84
CA MET A 171 0.49 10.67 -3.45
C MET A 171 0.48 10.47 -1.93
N PHE A 172 1.41 11.10 -1.20
CA PHE A 172 1.41 11.09 0.26
C PHE A 172 0.18 11.79 0.85
N LEU A 173 -0.22 12.96 0.33
CA LEU A 173 -1.41 13.68 0.79
C LEU A 173 -2.68 12.85 0.60
N ILE A 174 -2.82 12.16 -0.54
CA ILE A 174 -3.92 11.23 -0.82
C ILE A 174 -3.94 10.06 0.17
N ASP A 175 -2.80 9.37 0.37
CA ASP A 175 -2.69 8.29 1.36
C ASP A 175 -3.05 8.78 2.78
N GLN A 176 -2.70 10.02 3.13
CA GLN A 176 -3.05 10.62 4.41
C GLN A 176 -4.55 10.98 4.51
N ARG A 177 -5.17 11.42 3.42
CA ARG A 177 -6.61 11.71 3.35
C ARG A 177 -7.44 10.43 3.46
N LEU A 178 -7.05 9.37 2.75
CA LEU A 178 -7.62 8.02 2.87
C LEU A 178 -7.51 7.44 4.29
N ARG A 179 -6.49 7.86 5.06
CA ARG A 179 -6.33 7.52 6.49
C ARG A 179 -7.17 8.40 7.42
N GLY A 180 -8.17 9.13 6.90
CA GLY A 180 -9.12 9.95 7.66
C GLY A 180 -8.56 11.28 8.18
N ARG A 181 -7.42 11.76 7.65
CA ARG A 181 -6.81 13.03 8.08
C ARG A 181 -7.34 14.19 7.25
N LYS A 182 -7.39 15.39 7.82
CA LYS A 182 -7.69 16.63 7.09
C LYS A 182 -6.42 17.14 6.41
N LEU A 183 -6.53 17.61 5.17
CA LEU A 183 -5.41 18.23 4.46
C LEU A 183 -4.95 19.49 5.22
N PRO A 184 -3.63 19.76 5.29
CA PRO A 184 -3.12 20.99 5.86
C PRO A 184 -3.24 22.13 4.83
N PRO A 185 -3.44 23.39 5.25
CA PRO A 185 -3.57 24.53 4.32
C PRO A 185 -2.28 24.81 3.53
N ARG A 186 -1.13 24.31 4.01
CA ARG A 186 0.16 24.28 3.32
C ARG A 186 0.93 23.03 3.73
N VAL A 187 1.65 22.41 2.80
CA VAL A 187 2.56 21.30 3.08
C VAL A 187 3.82 21.84 3.78
N SER A 188 4.23 21.23 4.90
CA SER A 188 5.38 21.68 5.69
C SER A 188 6.73 21.25 5.08
N ASP A 189 7.78 22.05 5.29
CA ASP A 189 9.12 21.83 4.69
C ASP A 189 9.76 20.51 5.11
N SER A 190 9.38 19.99 6.29
CA SER A 190 9.78 18.64 6.75
C SER A 190 9.29 17.52 5.81
N ILE A 191 8.12 17.67 5.19
CA ILE A 191 7.58 16.72 4.22
C ILE A 191 8.34 16.82 2.90
N TRP A 192 8.57 18.04 2.40
CA TRP A 192 9.37 18.30 1.20
C TRP A 192 10.81 17.78 1.35
N GLY A 193 11.49 18.09 2.45
CA GLY A 193 12.84 17.59 2.76
C GLY A 193 12.90 16.06 2.84
N SER A 194 11.87 15.41 3.41
CA SER A 194 11.78 13.95 3.47
C SER A 194 11.71 13.29 2.09
N VAL A 195 11.06 13.93 1.11
CA VAL A 195 11.00 13.43 -0.28
C VAL A 195 12.34 13.59 -0.99
N ASN A 196 13.11 14.62 -0.64
CA ASN A 196 14.42 14.89 -1.22
C ASN A 196 15.54 14.02 -0.63
N GLY A 197 15.21 13.05 0.24
CA GLY A 197 16.16 12.22 0.98
C GLY A 197 16.85 12.92 2.15
N VAL A 198 16.52 14.20 2.41
CA VAL A 198 17.11 14.99 3.50
C VAL A 198 16.27 14.83 4.76
N THR A 199 16.49 13.73 5.48
CA THR A 199 15.88 13.54 6.80
C THR A 199 16.52 14.49 7.82
N VAL A 200 15.85 15.61 8.11
CA VAL A 200 16.24 16.51 9.21
C VAL A 200 16.09 15.76 10.54
N LEU A 201 17.22 15.28 11.07
CA LEU A 201 17.30 14.72 12.41
C LEU A 201 17.05 15.85 13.42
N LYS A 202 15.89 15.83 14.08
CA LYS A 202 15.64 16.77 15.20
C LYS A 202 16.70 16.53 16.29
N PRO A 203 17.42 17.57 16.75
CA PRO A 203 18.39 17.40 17.82
C PRO A 203 17.67 16.90 19.07
N ARG A 204 18.21 15.84 19.68
CA ARG A 204 17.68 15.34 20.96
C ARG A 204 18.01 16.38 22.04
N PRO A 205 17.04 16.82 22.86
CA PRO A 205 17.37 17.64 24.02
C PRO A 205 18.27 16.83 24.95
N LYS A 206 19.38 17.43 25.37
CA LYS A 206 20.17 16.90 26.48
C LYS A 206 19.38 17.18 27.76
N HIS A 207 19.05 16.11 28.48
CA HIS A 207 18.60 16.18 29.87
C HIS A 207 19.81 16.30 30.79
#